data_AF-A0A7Y6Y0F0-F1
#
_entry.id   AF-A0A7Y6Y0F0-F1
#
_cell.length_a   1.000
_cell.length_b   1.000
_cell.length_c   1.000
_cell.angle_alpha   90.00
_cell.angle_beta   90.00
_cell.angle_gamma   90.00
#
_symmetry.space_group_name_H-M   'P 1'
#
loop_
_entity.id
_entity.type
_entity.pdbx_description
1 polymer ?
#
loop_
_entity_poly.entity_id
_entity_poly.type
_entity_poly.pdbx_seq_one_letter_code
_entity_poly.pdbx_strand_id
1 'polypeptide(L)' 'MAKREEITEVMGWRIAPPRITRGAVLAALKYIALPITLGLTLLDVMFYLFFQHVLERCYGILCLLT' A
#
# COMPACT_ATOMS: atom_id res chain seq x y z
N MET A 1 15.34 22.01 -6.15
CA MET A 1 16.73 21.56 -6.35
C MET A 1 16.75 20.58 -7.51
N ALA A 2 17.30 20.97 -8.66
CA ALA A 2 17.40 20.08 -9.82
C ALA A 2 18.51 19.05 -9.54
N LYS A 3 18.12 17.80 -9.30
CA LYS A 3 19.03 16.67 -9.12
C LYS A 3 19.70 16.40 -10.47
N ARG A 4 20.99 16.72 -10.60
CA ARG A 4 21.78 16.44 -11.81
C ARG A 4 21.90 14.92 -11.93
N GLU A 5 21.16 14.33 -12.86
CA GLU A 5 21.23 12.89 -13.13
C GLU A 5 22.56 12.56 -13.79
N GLU A 6 23.38 11.80 -13.06
CA GLU A 6 24.66 11.29 -13.49
C GLU A 6 24.42 10.14 -14.48
N ILE A 7 24.90 10.31 -15.71
CA ILE A 7 24.83 9.28 -16.74
C ILE A 7 25.76 8.15 -16.29
N THR A 8 25.18 7.06 -15.82
CA THR A 8 25.94 5.88 -15.40
C THR A 8 26.28 5.05 -16.63
N GLU A 9 27.55 4.96 -16.98
CA GLU A 9 28.03 4.02 -18.00
C GLU A 9 28.06 2.62 -17.39
N VAL A 10 27.16 1.75 -17.86
CA VAL A 10 27.15 0.33 -17.49
C VAL A 10 27.51 -0.46 -18.73
N MET A 11 28.66 -1.14 -18.70
CA MET A 11 29.19 -1.96 -19.80
C MET A 11 29.26 -1.23 -21.17
N GLY A 12 29.59 0.07 -21.18
CA GLY A 12 29.70 0.87 -22.40
C GLY A 12 28.37 1.31 -23.03
N TRP A 13 27.23 1.01 -22.39
CA TRP A 13 25.92 1.48 -22.82
C TRP A 13 25.50 2.70 -22.00
N ARG A 14 25.16 3.81 -22.68
CA ARG A 14 24.51 4.96 -22.05
C ARG A 14 23.04 4.66 -21.85
N ILE A 15 22.70 4.30 -20.62
CA ILE A 15 21.30 4.10 -20.24
C ILE A 15 20.71 5.48 -19.94
N ALA A 16 19.59 5.79 -20.59
CA ALA A 16 18.86 7.02 -20.32
C ALA A 16 18.32 7.01 -18.88
N PRO A 17 18.29 8.16 -18.20
CA PRO A 17 17.80 8.24 -16.83
C PRO A 17 16.35 7.71 -16.70
N PRO A 18 16.02 7.06 -15.57
CA PRO A 18 14.70 6.47 -15.35
C PRO A 18 13.63 7.57 -15.34
N ARG A 19 12.77 7.57 -16.35
CA ARG A 19 11.65 8.53 -16.44
C ARG A 19 10.53 8.09 -15.50
N ILE A 20 9.97 9.04 -14.74
CA ILE A 20 8.74 8.81 -13.98
C ILE A 20 7.62 8.53 -14.98
N THR A 21 7.20 7.27 -15.07
CA THR A 21 6.07 6.85 -15.88
C THR A 21 4.81 6.75 -15.01
N ARG A 22 3.63 6.85 -15.62
CA ARG A 22 2.36 6.57 -14.91
C ARG A 22 2.36 5.17 -14.25
N GLY A 23 3.03 4.20 -14.89
CA GLY A 23 3.22 2.87 -14.33
C GLY A 23 4.04 2.86 -13.03
N ALA A 24 5.10 3.67 -12.95
CA ALA A 24 5.88 3.83 -11.72
C ALA A 24 5.06 4.44 -10.57
N VAL A 25 4.18 5.41 -10.88
CA VAL A 25 3.27 6.00 -9.88
C VAL A 25 2.24 4.99 -9.39
N LEU A 26 1.64 4.21 -10.30
CA LEU A 26 0.71 3.15 -9.93
C LEU A 26 1.38 2.05 -9.11
N ALA A 27 2.62 1.69 -9.45
CA ALA A 27 3.41 0.74 -8.68
C ALA A 27 3.69 1.28 -7.28
N ALA A 28 4.18 2.52 -7.16
CA ALA A 28 4.43 3.17 -5.87
C ALA A 28 3.16 3.24 -5.02
N LEU A 29 2.04 3.66 -5.61
CA LEU A 29 0.75 3.71 -4.93
C LEU A 29 0.33 2.32 -4.47
N LYS A 30 0.45 1.29 -5.30
CA LYS A 30 0.13 -0.09 -4.91
C LYS A 30 1.00 -0.56 -3.74
N TYR A 31 2.30 -0.34 -3.79
CA TYR A 31 3.21 -0.81 -2.74
C TYR A 31 3.08 -0.03 -1.41
N ILE A 32 2.57 1.20 -1.44
CA ILE A 32 2.32 2.00 -0.23
C ILE A 32 0.90 1.81 0.29
N ALA A 33 -0.10 1.87 -0.59
CA ALA A 33 -1.50 1.77 -0.20
C ALA A 33 -1.85 0.36 0.29
N LEU A 34 -1.31 -0.69 -0.33
CA LEU A 34 -1.63 -2.08 0.00
C LEU A 34 -1.24 -2.48 1.43
N PRO A 35 -0.04 -2.20 1.97
CA PRO A 35 0.25 -2.51 3.36
C PRO A 35 -0.58 -1.67 4.34
N ILE A 36 -0.92 -0.42 3.98
CA ILE A 36 -1.79 0.43 4.82
C ILE A 36 -3.20 -0.16 4.89
N THR A 37 -3.78 -0.51 3.74
CA THR A 37 -5.12 -1.10 3.70
C THR A 37 -5.15 -2.47 4.35
N LEU A 38 -4.10 -3.30 4.17
CA LEU A 38 -3.96 -4.57 4.86
C LEU A 38 -3.93 -4.40 6.39
N GLY A 39 -3.18 -3.41 6.88
CA GLY A 39 -3.13 -3.10 8.31
C GLY A 39 -4.51 -2.67 8.84
N LEU A 40 -5.21 -1.81 8.09
CA LEU A 40 -6.56 -1.37 8.43
C LEU A 40 -7.57 -2.52 8.47
N THR A 41 -7.53 -3.42 7.49
CA THR A 41 -8.47 -4.56 7.44
C THR A 41 -8.18 -5.57 8.54
N LEU A 42 -6.91 -5.82 8.88
CA LEU A 42 -6.55 -6.65 10.03
C LEU A 42 -7.06 -6.06 11.34
N LEU A 43 -6.92 -4.75 11.51
CA LEU A 43 -7.43 -4.06 12.70
C LEU A 43 -8.96 -4.16 12.80
N ASP A 44 -9.65 -4.02 11.67
CA ASP A 44 -11.11 -4.14 11.60
C ASP A 44 -11.57 -5.56 11.99
N VAL A 45 -10.89 -6.60 11.50
CA VAL A 45 -11.14 -8.00 11.89
C VAL A 45 -10.87 -8.22 13.39
N MET A 46 -9.80 -7.64 13.93
CA MET A 46 -9.51 -7.72 15.37
C MET A 46 -10.63 -7.10 16.21
N PHE A 47 -11.14 -5.93 15.82
CA PHE A 47 -12.26 -5.31 16.52
C PHE A 47 -13.53 -6.14 16.39
N TYR A 48 -13.84 -6.68 15.22
CA TYR A 48 -14.97 -7.58 15.05
C TYR A 48 -14.92 -8.75 16.04
N LEU A 49 -13.78 -9.46 16.13
CA LEU A 49 -13.62 -10.58 17.06
C LEU A 49 -13.73 -10.13 18.53
N PHE A 50 -13.13 -9.00 18.87
CA PHE A 50 -13.17 -8.44 20.22
C PHE A 50 -14.61 -8.11 20.64
N PHE A 51 -15.36 -7.37 19.81
CA PHE A 51 -16.74 -7.00 20.12
C PHE A 51 -17.68 -8.21 20.15
N GLN A 52 -17.47 -9.19 19.27
CA GLN A 52 -18.24 -10.44 19.26
C GLN A 52 -18.02 -11.26 20.53
N HIS A 53 -16.77 -11.43 20.98
CA HIS A 53 -16.44 -12.34 22.09
C HIS A 53 -16.54 -11.66 23.47
N VAL A 54 -16.28 -10.36 23.56
CA VAL A 54 -16.20 -9.65 24.85
C VAL A 54 -17.51 -8.92 25.17
N LEU A 55 -18.14 -8.32 24.16
CA LEU A 55 -19.35 -7.51 24.35
C LEU A 55 -20.63 -8.21 23.89
N GLU A 56 -20.55 -9.41 23.29
CA GLU A 56 -21.66 -10.11 22.63
C GLU A 56 -22.45 -9.19 21.68
N ARG A 57 -21.78 -8.18 21.10
CA ARG A 57 -22.39 -7.19 20.21
C ARG A 57 -21.75 -7.27 18.85
N CYS A 58 -22.58 -7.20 17.82
CA CYS A 58 -22.09 -7.09 16.46
C CYS A 58 -21.51 -5.68 16.22
N TYR A 59 -20.30 -5.64 15.64
CA TYR A 59 -19.58 -4.41 15.31
C TYR A 59 -19.26 -4.36 13.81
N GLY A 60 -19.46 -3.19 13.21
CA GLY A 60 -19.08 -2.91 11.82
C GLY A 60 -20.03 -3.50 10.78
N ILE A 61 -19.51 -3.72 9.56
CA ILE A 61 -20.29 -4.13 8.38
C ILE A 61 -20.82 -5.56 8.52
N LEU A 62 -20.10 -6.41 9.25
CA LEU A 62 -20.50 -7.81 9.51
C LEU A 62 -21.74 -7.92 10.40
N CYS A 63 -22.17 -6.83 11.05
CA CYS A 63 -23.44 -6.75 11.77
C CYS A 63 -24.67 -6.79 10.84
N LEU A 64 -24.53 -6.41 9.56
CA LEU A 64 -25.62 -6.43 8.59
C LEU A 64 -25.93 -7.83 8.05
N LEU A 65 -25.06 -8.81 8.30
CA LEU A 65 -25.16 -10.19 7.82
C LEU A 65 -25.68 -11.18 8.88
N THR A 66 -25.89 -10.71 10.11
CA THR A 66 -26.44 -11.47 11.26
C THR A 66 -27.84 -11.01 11.58
#